data_AF-A0A2A9N9P0-F1
#
_entry.id   AF-A0A2A9N9P0-F1
#
_cell.length_a   1.000
_cell.length_b   1.000
_cell.length_c   1.000
_cell.angle_alpha   90.00
_cell.angle_beta   90.00
_cell.angle_gamma   90.00
#
_symmetry.space_group_name_H-M   'P 1'
#
loop_
_entity.id
_entity.type
_entity.pdbx_description
1 polymer ?
#
loop_
_entity_poly.entity_id
_entity_poly.type
_entity_poly.pdbx_seq_one_letter_code
_entity_poly.pdbx_strand_id
1 'polypeptide(L)'
;VKFVRRYCEEAHKFWEERKRAPELIAVNELPAGWLMVVMEYLQGYKIWKFLPKRLWDELVMVLKEFQEDGFVHGDIRGANLLVGREEGNGELVFKMIDFDWAGKVGCTHYPSRLHSGIARASDVVACGPIEFEHDNFMVNQL
;
A
#
# COMPACT_ATOMS: atom_id res chain seq x y z
N VAL A 1 -11.46 -10.17 0.95
CA VAL A 1 -10.63 -11.24 1.57
C VAL A 1 -9.45 -11.53 0.65
N LYS A 2 -8.25 -11.66 1.21
CA LYS A 2 -7.00 -11.98 0.49
C LYS A 2 -6.27 -13.12 1.21
N PHE A 3 -5.63 -14.01 0.46
CA PHE A 3 -4.77 -15.07 1.00
C PHE A 3 -3.33 -14.78 0.62
N VAL A 4 -2.46 -14.61 1.61
CA VAL A 4 -1.07 -14.15 1.42
C VAL A 4 -0.10 -14.90 2.32
N ARG A 5 1.18 -14.85 1.98
CA ARG A 5 2.26 -15.43 2.81
C ARG A 5 2.86 -14.43 3.79
N ARG A 6 2.68 -13.14 3.52
CA ARG A 6 3.22 -12.03 4.27
C ARG A 6 2.24 -10.88 4.19
N TYR A 7 2.06 -10.21 5.31
CA TYR A 7 1.21 -9.04 5.42
C TYR A 7 1.70 -8.19 6.58
N CYS A 8 1.80 -6.87 6.42
CA CYS A 8 2.09 -5.98 7.53
C CYS A 8 0.80 -5.33 8.04
N GLU A 9 0.31 -5.86 9.16
CA GLU A 9 -0.91 -5.35 9.82
C GLU A 9 -0.71 -3.93 10.35
N GLU A 10 0.46 -3.63 10.93
CA GLU A 10 0.71 -2.29 11.47
C GLU A 10 0.76 -1.25 10.36
N ALA A 11 1.38 -1.58 9.23
CA ALA A 11 1.38 -0.71 8.06
C ALA A 11 -0.04 -0.49 7.54
N HIS A 12 -0.87 -1.53 7.42
CA HIS A 12 -2.26 -1.35 7.02
C HIS A 12 -3.00 -0.44 7.99
N LYS A 13 -2.94 -0.74 9.31
CA LYS A 13 -3.64 0.02 10.34
C LYS A 13 -3.25 1.50 10.34
N PHE A 14 -1.99 1.84 10.08
CA PHE A 14 -1.55 3.23 9.92
C PHE A 14 -2.37 3.99 8.87
N TRP A 15 -2.58 3.39 7.69
CA TRP A 15 -3.34 4.02 6.61
C TRP A 15 -4.84 3.96 6.88
N GLU A 16 -5.34 2.91 7.53
CA GLU A 16 -6.73 2.76 7.94
C GLU A 16 -7.17 3.85 8.92
N GLU A 17 -6.36 4.14 9.94
CA GLU A 17 -6.61 5.19 10.94
C GLU A 17 -6.76 6.58 10.31
N ARG A 18 -6.10 6.79 9.16
CA ARG A 18 -6.20 8.00 8.33
C ARG A 18 -7.34 7.93 7.31
N LYS A 19 -8.13 6.86 7.32
CA LYS A 19 -9.17 6.53 6.33
C LYS A 19 -8.63 6.44 4.90
N ARG A 20 -7.35 6.08 4.74
CA ARG A 20 -6.65 5.91 3.46
C ARG A 20 -6.27 4.46 3.15
N ALA A 21 -6.81 3.52 3.91
CA ALA A 21 -6.92 2.09 3.56
C ALA A 21 -8.34 1.58 3.88
N PRO A 22 -8.77 0.42 3.34
CA PRO A 22 -9.98 -0.24 3.81
C PRO A 22 -9.88 -0.58 5.31
N GLU A 23 -11.02 -0.73 5.99
CA GLU A 23 -11.01 -1.26 7.36
C GLU A 23 -10.41 -2.69 7.38
N LEU A 24 -9.38 -2.93 8.20
CA LEU A 24 -8.86 -4.26 8.46
C LEU A 24 -9.70 -4.94 9.55
N ILE A 25 -10.53 -5.89 9.10
CA ILE A 25 -11.52 -6.60 9.93
C ILE A 25 -10.87 -7.75 10.71
N ALA A 26 -10.03 -8.55 10.06
CA ALA A 26 -9.33 -9.65 10.71
C ALA A 26 -8.10 -10.10 9.91
N VAL A 27 -7.07 -10.57 10.62
CA VAL A 27 -5.97 -11.36 10.05
C VAL A 27 -5.90 -12.68 10.79
N ASN A 28 -6.07 -13.77 10.06
CA ASN A 28 -6.08 -15.11 10.62
C ASN A 28 -4.92 -15.92 10.05
N GLU A 29 -4.13 -16.52 10.92
CA GLU A 29 -3.13 -17.50 10.52
C GLU A 29 -3.81 -18.79 10.06
N LEU A 30 -3.27 -19.33 8.97
CA LEU A 30 -3.69 -20.58 8.36
C LEU A 30 -2.49 -21.54 8.26
N PRO A 31 -2.75 -22.85 8.14
CA PRO A 31 -1.70 -23.85 8.01
C PRO A 31 -0.67 -23.53 6.92
N ALA A 32 0.52 -24.06 7.13
CA ALA A 32 1.69 -23.87 6.28
C ALA A 32 2.22 -22.43 6.19
N GLY A 33 1.78 -21.48 7.03
CA GLY A 33 2.24 -20.09 6.99
C GLY A 33 1.50 -19.24 5.96
N TRP A 34 0.20 -19.47 5.81
CA TRP A 34 -0.69 -18.59 5.05
C TRP A 34 -1.42 -17.66 6.01
N LEU A 35 -1.83 -16.51 5.50
CA LEU A 35 -2.68 -15.56 6.20
C LEU A 35 -3.97 -15.39 5.40
N MET A 36 -5.10 -15.36 6.08
CA MET A 36 -6.37 -14.88 5.55
C MET A 36 -6.62 -13.47 6.08
N VAL A 37 -6.51 -12.49 5.20
CA VAL A 37 -6.74 -11.07 5.50
C VAL A 37 -8.16 -10.70 5.06
N VAL A 38 -8.99 -10.35 6.04
CA VAL A 38 -10.37 -9.88 5.85
C VAL A 38 -10.38 -8.37 6.04
N MET A 39 -10.86 -7.66 5.04
CA MET A 39 -10.91 -6.19 5.02
C MET A 39 -12.20 -5.73 4.34
N GLU A 40 -12.56 -4.47 4.58
CA GLU A 40 -13.71 -3.78 4.00
C GLU A 40 -13.79 -4.01 2.48
N TYR A 41 -15.02 -4.21 2.01
CA TYR A 41 -15.28 -4.22 0.58
C TYR A 41 -15.53 -2.80 0.07
N LEU A 42 -14.55 -2.27 -0.67
CA LEU A 42 -14.59 -0.91 -1.23
C LEU A 42 -15.54 -0.80 -2.43
N GLN A 43 -16.84 -0.83 -2.17
CA GLN A 43 -17.86 -0.75 -3.21
C GLN A 43 -17.80 0.61 -3.94
N GLY A 44 -17.75 0.58 -5.28
CA GLY A 44 -17.72 1.79 -6.10
C GLY A 44 -16.34 2.44 -6.25
N TYR A 45 -15.32 1.94 -5.56
CA TYR A 45 -13.94 2.35 -5.75
C TYR A 45 -13.34 1.70 -7.00
N LYS A 46 -12.50 2.43 -7.74
CA LYS A 46 -11.90 1.98 -9.00
C LYS A 46 -10.43 2.35 -9.11
N ILE A 47 -9.67 1.55 -9.85
CA ILE A 47 -8.33 1.94 -10.30
C ILE A 47 -8.45 3.17 -11.18
N TRP A 48 -7.55 4.13 -10.96
CA TRP A 48 -7.56 5.40 -11.67
C TRP A 48 -6.24 5.59 -12.43
N LYS A 49 -6.31 6.11 -13.67
CA LYS A 49 -5.12 6.30 -14.51
C LYS A 49 -4.22 7.46 -14.07
N PHE A 50 -4.83 8.56 -13.63
CA PHE A 50 -4.14 9.79 -13.19
C PHE A 50 -4.82 10.38 -11.95
N LEU A 51 -4.13 10.41 -10.82
CA LEU A 51 -4.68 10.98 -9.59
C LEU A 51 -4.93 12.49 -9.75
N PRO A 52 -6.11 13.00 -9.38
CA PRO A 52 -6.31 14.44 -9.25
C PRO A 52 -5.24 15.04 -8.32
N LYS A 53 -4.69 16.21 -8.68
CA LYS A 53 -3.60 16.87 -7.92
C LYS A 53 -3.84 16.90 -6.42
N ARG A 54 -5.08 17.21 -5.99
CA ARG A 54 -5.48 17.22 -4.58
C ARG A 54 -5.22 15.88 -3.87
N LEU A 55 -5.59 14.76 -4.50
CA LEU A 55 -5.40 13.42 -3.94
C LEU A 55 -3.93 13.00 -4.00
N TRP A 56 -3.20 13.46 -5.01
CA TRP A 56 -1.76 13.23 -5.08
C TRP A 56 -1.01 13.99 -3.98
N ASP A 57 -1.32 15.28 -3.77
CA ASP A 57 -0.76 16.08 -2.68
C ASP A 57 -1.05 15.42 -1.32
N GLU A 58 -2.27 14.90 -1.14
CA GLU A 58 -2.65 14.14 0.05
C GLU A 58 -1.88 12.82 0.20
N LEU A 59 -1.72 12.05 -0.87
CA LEU A 59 -0.93 10.82 -0.86
C LEU A 59 0.51 11.09 -0.43
N VAL A 60 1.12 12.16 -0.94
CA VAL A 60 2.49 12.56 -0.56
C VAL A 60 2.57 12.94 0.92
N MET A 61 1.58 13.67 1.45
CA MET A 61 1.54 14.00 2.88
C MET A 61 1.43 12.74 3.75
N VAL A 62 0.48 11.85 3.44
CA VAL A 62 0.30 10.61 4.21
C VAL A 62 1.50 9.69 4.10
N LEU A 63 2.13 9.60 2.92
CA LEU A 63 3.37 8.84 2.75
C LEU A 63 4.51 9.41 3.60
N LYS A 64 4.64 10.74 3.70
CA LYS A 64 5.65 11.35 4.56
C LYS A 64 5.46 10.96 6.02
N GLU A 65 4.24 11.02 6.54
CA GLU A 65 3.94 10.57 7.91
C GLU A 65 4.23 9.07 8.09
N PHE A 66 3.93 8.26 7.07
CA PHE A 66 4.19 6.82 7.10
C PHE A 66 5.69 6.50 7.22
N GLN A 67 6.51 7.28 6.50
CA GLN A 67 7.97 7.19 6.57
C GLN A 67 8.52 7.71 7.91
N GLU A 68 7.94 8.78 8.47
CA GLU A 68 8.29 9.30 9.80
C GLU A 68 8.04 8.26 10.90
N ASP A 69 6.99 7.44 10.76
CA ASP A 69 6.70 6.28 11.62
C ASP A 69 7.59 5.06 11.31
N GLY A 70 8.53 5.18 10.37
CA GLY A 70 9.53 4.19 10.02
C GLY A 70 9.01 3.07 9.12
N PHE A 71 7.92 3.29 8.39
CA PHE A 71 7.34 2.29 7.48
C PHE A 71 7.65 2.58 6.01
N VAL A 72 7.75 1.50 5.24
CA VAL A 72 7.79 1.48 3.77
C VAL A 72 6.69 0.56 3.25
N HIS A 73 6.20 0.82 2.04
CA HIS A 73 5.16 0.02 1.39
C HIS A 73 5.75 -0.93 0.35
N GLY A 74 6.62 -0.42 -0.54
CA GLY A 74 7.36 -1.18 -1.55
C GLY A 74 6.56 -1.58 -2.80
N ASP A 75 5.27 -1.30 -2.89
CA ASP A 75 4.45 -1.59 -4.08
C ASP A 75 3.42 -0.49 -4.33
N ILE A 76 3.84 0.77 -4.21
CA ILE A 76 2.96 1.90 -4.52
C ILE A 76 2.79 1.98 -6.04
N ARG A 77 1.56 1.80 -6.51
CA ARG A 77 1.24 1.89 -7.95
C ARG A 77 -0.26 2.14 -8.12
N GLY A 78 -0.64 2.63 -9.30
CA GLY A 78 -2.06 2.87 -9.61
C GLY A 78 -2.95 1.63 -9.41
N ALA A 79 -2.40 0.42 -9.60
CA ALA A 79 -3.13 -0.82 -9.35
C ALA A 79 -3.48 -1.07 -7.87
N ASN A 80 -2.70 -0.49 -6.95
CA ASN A 80 -2.88 -0.59 -5.50
C ASN A 80 -3.50 0.68 -4.88
N LEU A 81 -3.92 1.63 -5.72
CA LEU A 81 -4.59 2.87 -5.34
C LEU A 81 -5.99 2.90 -5.94
N LEU A 82 -6.99 2.70 -5.09
CA LEU A 82 -8.38 2.76 -5.50
C LEU A 82 -8.98 4.11 -5.15
N VAL A 83 -9.66 4.74 -6.10
CA VAL A 83 -10.31 6.05 -5.90
C VAL A 83 -11.82 5.86 -5.91
N GLY A 84 -12.50 6.49 -4.96
CA GLY A 84 -13.94 6.38 -4.77
C GLY A 84 -14.48 7.55 -3.97
N ARG A 85 -15.77 7.53 -3.66
CA ARG A 85 -16.40 8.54 -2.81
C ARG A 85 -16.60 7.95 -1.42
N GLU A 86 -16.15 8.68 -0.41
CA GLU A 86 -16.34 8.30 0.99
C GLU A 86 -17.83 8.33 1.35
N GLU A 87 -18.29 7.33 2.09
CA GLU A 87 -19.65 7.23 2.56
C GLU A 87 -19.97 8.35 3.57
N GLY A 88 -21.15 8.96 3.45
CA GLY A 88 -21.59 10.06 4.31
C GLY A 88 -21.37 11.45 3.71
N ASN A 89 -20.14 11.84 3.35
CA ASN A 89 -19.86 13.18 2.80
C ASN A 89 -19.76 13.21 1.26
N GLY A 90 -19.60 12.05 0.60
CA GLY A 90 -19.45 11.95 -0.85
C GLY A 90 -18.12 12.50 -1.40
N GLU A 91 -17.15 12.79 -0.52
CA GLU A 91 -15.85 13.33 -0.88
C GLU A 91 -15.06 12.30 -1.70
N LEU A 92 -14.41 12.76 -2.78
CA LEU A 92 -13.55 11.89 -3.57
C LEU A 92 -12.27 11.62 -2.78
N VAL A 93 -11.96 10.37 -2.48
CA VAL A 93 -10.80 9.94 -1.70
C VAL A 93 -10.08 8.77 -2.38
N PHE A 94 -8.83 8.52 -2.00
CA PHE A 94 -8.12 7.30 -2.35
C PHE A 94 -8.07 6.31 -1.17
N LYS A 95 -7.88 5.04 -1.49
CA LYS A 95 -7.62 3.93 -0.58
C LYS A 95 -6.41 3.14 -1.11
N MET A 96 -5.36 3.07 -0.32
CA MET A 96 -4.22 2.19 -0.53
C MET A 96 -4.60 0.76 -0.14
N ILE A 97 -4.18 -0.21 -0.95
CA ILE A 97 -4.34 -1.64 -0.70
C ILE A 97 -3.00 -2.35 -0.95
N ASP A 98 -2.94 -3.64 -0.60
CA ASP A 98 -1.79 -4.52 -0.85
C ASP A 98 -0.53 -4.23 -0.01
N PHE A 99 -0.66 -4.41 1.31
CA PHE A 99 0.43 -4.26 2.28
C PHE A 99 1.31 -5.52 2.44
N ASP A 100 1.40 -6.38 1.40
CA ASP A 100 2.13 -7.66 1.47
C ASP A 100 3.65 -7.46 1.60
N TRP A 101 4.17 -6.39 0.99
CA TRP A 101 5.60 -6.05 1.01
C TRP A 101 5.94 -4.98 2.05
N ALA A 102 4.91 -4.35 2.62
CA ALA A 102 5.07 -3.30 3.59
C ALA A 102 5.74 -3.79 4.88
N GLY A 103 6.28 -2.86 5.64
CA GLY A 103 6.90 -3.15 6.93
C GLY A 103 7.81 -2.03 7.40
N LYS A 104 8.53 -2.27 8.49
CA LYS A 104 9.55 -1.33 8.96
C LYS A 104 10.74 -1.28 8.00
N VAL A 105 11.20 -0.07 7.70
CA VAL A 105 12.42 0.16 6.93
C VAL A 105 13.60 -0.59 7.57
N GLY A 106 14.49 -1.15 6.74
CA GLY A 106 15.61 -2.00 7.19
C GLY A 106 15.22 -3.41 7.66
N CYS A 107 13.93 -3.70 7.87
CA CYS A 107 13.45 -5.03 8.26
C CYS A 107 12.69 -5.75 7.12
N THR A 108 12.20 -5.01 6.13
CA THR A 108 11.47 -5.57 4.98
C THR A 108 12.33 -5.67 3.73
N HIS A 109 12.09 -6.71 2.94
CA HIS A 109 12.80 -6.99 1.69
C HIS A 109 11.81 -7.32 0.57
N TYR A 110 12.21 -7.02 -0.66
CA TYR A 110 11.51 -7.44 -1.86
C TYR A 110 11.52 -8.97 -2.01
N PRO A 111 10.53 -9.56 -2.72
CA PRO A 111 10.56 -10.98 -3.04
C PRO A 111 11.73 -11.34 -3.97
N SER A 112 12.00 -12.64 -4.07
CA SER A 112 13.05 -13.18 -4.97
C SER A 112 12.76 -12.99 -6.46
N ARG A 113 11.53 -12.60 -6.81
CA ARG A 113 11.13 -12.33 -8.18
C ARG A 113 10.41 -11.00 -8.23
N LEU A 114 10.99 -10.07 -9.00
CA LEU A 114 10.38 -8.80 -9.35
C LEU A 114 9.90 -8.84 -10.79
N HIS A 115 8.69 -8.35 -11.03
CA HIS A 115 8.15 -8.28 -12.38
C HIS A 115 8.86 -7.16 -13.18
N SER A 116 9.50 -7.51 -14.29
CA SER A 116 10.33 -6.59 -15.10
C SER A 116 9.53 -5.47 -15.77
N GLY A 117 8.24 -5.67 -16.03
CA GLY A 117 7.36 -4.65 -16.59
C GLY A 117 6.88 -3.58 -15.60
N ILE A 118 7.30 -3.62 -14.33
CA ILE A 118 6.98 -2.60 -13.33
C ILE A 118 8.21 -1.72 -13.13
N ALA A 119 8.09 -0.43 -13.42
CA ALA A 119 9.13 0.56 -13.16
C ALA A 119 9.42 0.64 -11.65
N ARG A 120 10.70 0.69 -11.29
CA ARG A 120 11.18 0.79 -9.91
C ARG A 120 12.41 1.70 -9.88
N ALA A 121 12.79 2.17 -8.69
CA ALA A 121 14.05 2.88 -8.50
C ALA A 121 15.23 2.01 -8.96
N SER A 122 16.28 2.64 -9.46
CA SER A 122 17.39 1.97 -10.16
C SER A 122 18.20 1.01 -9.28
N ASP A 123 18.16 1.21 -7.98
CA ASP A 123 18.84 0.43 -6.94
C ASP A 123 17.98 -0.72 -6.39
N VAL A 124 16.72 -0.85 -6.84
CA VAL A 124 15.87 -1.97 -6.44
C VAL A 124 16.39 -3.28 -7.03
N VAL A 125 16.67 -4.24 -6.16
CA VAL A 125 17.07 -5.61 -6.51
C VAL A 125 16.19 -6.65 -5.83
N ALA A 126 16.06 -7.83 -6.43
CA ALA A 126 15.36 -8.96 -5.83
C ALA A 126 16.02 -9.35 -4.50
N CYS A 127 15.20 -9.67 -3.49
CA CYS A 127 15.65 -9.91 -2.10
C CYS A 127 16.38 -8.72 -1.44
N GLY A 128 16.48 -7.57 -2.09
CA GLY A 128 17.05 -6.34 -1.50
C GLY A 128 16.08 -5.70 -0.49
N PRO A 129 16.59 -4.82 0.37
CA PRO A 129 15.76 -4.08 1.31
C PRO A 129 14.77 -3.17 0.56
N ILE A 130 13.67 -2.82 1.23
CA ILE A 130 12.75 -1.80 0.75
C ILE A 130 13.05 -0.52 1.54
N GLU A 131 13.40 0.54 0.81
CA GLU A 131 13.81 1.85 1.33
C GLU A 131 12.76 2.92 0.99
N PHE A 132 12.80 4.05 1.70
CA PHE A 132 11.87 5.16 1.51
C PHE A 132 11.91 5.74 0.08
N GLU A 133 13.10 5.81 -0.50
CA GLU A 133 13.35 6.29 -1.85
C GLU A 133 12.64 5.44 -2.91
N HIS A 134 12.41 4.15 -2.64
CA HIS A 134 11.64 3.30 -3.53
C HIS A 134 10.18 3.72 -3.60
N ASP A 135 9.57 4.01 -2.44
CA ASP A 135 8.20 4.51 -2.36
C ASP A 135 8.07 5.91 -3.00
N ASN A 136 9.05 6.79 -2.75
CA ASN A 136 9.11 8.13 -3.35
C ASN A 136 9.20 8.05 -4.88
N PHE A 137 10.06 7.17 -5.39
CA PHE A 137 10.16 6.92 -6.83
C PHE A 137 8.81 6.49 -7.39
N MET A 138 8.16 5.52 -6.74
CA MET A 138 6.88 4.97 -7.16
C MET A 138 5.76 6.01 -7.17
N VAL A 139 5.65 6.86 -6.15
CA VAL A 139 4.67 7.96 -6.11
C VAL A 139 4.89 8.97 -7.24
N ASN A 140 6.15 9.23 -7.62
CA ASN A 140 6.48 10.10 -8.74
C ASN A 140 6.12 9.52 -10.12
N GLN A 141 5.77 8.22 -10.21
CA GLN A 141 5.31 7.57 -11.44
C GLN A 141 3.77 7.51 -11.59
N LEU A 142 3.01 8.02 -10.61
CA LEU A 142 1.54 7.96 -10.57
C LEU A 142 0.83 9.04 -11.40
#